data_AF-A0A509KZA5-F1
#
_entry.id   AF-A0A509KZA5-F1
#
_cell.length_a   1.000
_cell.length_b   1.000
_cell.length_c   1.000
_cell.angle_alpha   90.00
_cell.angle_beta   90.00
_cell.angle_gamma   90.00
#
_symmetry.space_group_name_H-M   'P 1'
#
loop_
_entity.id
_entity.type
_entity.pdbx_description
1 polymer ?
#
loop_
_entity_poly.entity_id
_entity_poly.type
_entity_poly.pdbx_seq_one_letter_code
_entity_poly.pdbx_strand_id
1 'polypeptide(L)'
;MNNVTTPPTKPVKAKAEKKEPTVRRSKFAEIYPEDAALKVEVKENPKKKGSASNERFEGYFKSTTVGAALANGLTYQDIAYDVGRQFITVSKKAA
;
A
#
# COMPACT_ATOMS: atom_id res chain seq x y z
N MET A 1 -33.38 22.04 -28.33
CA MET A 1 -33.63 21.23 -27.13
C MET A 1 -32.37 20.43 -26.82
N ASN A 2 -31.96 20.45 -25.55
CA ASN A 2 -30.70 19.90 -25.04
C ASN A 2 -30.76 18.37 -24.98
N ASN A 3 -29.71 17.67 -25.45
CA ASN A 3 -29.47 16.28 -25.07
C ASN A 3 -28.11 16.12 -24.38
N VAL A 4 -28.20 15.48 -23.23
CA VAL A 4 -27.21 15.34 -22.15
C VAL A 4 -26.25 14.19 -22.44
N THR A 5 -24.98 14.44 -22.10
CA THR A 5 -23.87 13.58 -21.66
C THR A 5 -24.11 12.07 -21.46
N THR A 6 -23.24 11.25 -22.06
CA THR A 6 -22.54 10.14 -21.38
C THR A 6 -21.16 9.89 -22.02
N PRO A 7 -20.04 9.88 -21.27
CA PRO A 7 -18.77 9.33 -21.75
C PRO A 7 -18.78 7.78 -21.71
N PRO A 8 -18.04 7.10 -22.59
CA PRO A 8 -18.03 5.64 -22.68
C PRO A 8 -17.42 5.00 -21.43
N THR A 9 -18.18 4.08 -20.85
CA THR A 9 -17.80 3.18 -19.77
C THR A 9 -16.58 2.36 -20.18
N LYS A 10 -15.45 2.56 -19.47
CA LYS A 10 -14.31 1.63 -19.51
C LYS A 10 -14.79 0.24 -19.06
N PRO A 11 -14.40 -0.85 -19.75
CA PRO A 11 -14.76 -2.19 -19.33
C PRO A 11 -14.14 -2.48 -17.96
N VAL A 12 -15.00 -2.70 -16.98
CA VAL A 12 -14.66 -3.21 -15.65
C VAL A 12 -14.06 -4.59 -15.86
N LYS A 13 -12.73 -4.69 -15.72
CA LYS A 13 -12.02 -5.99 -15.75
C LYS A 13 -12.59 -6.88 -14.64
N ALA A 14 -13.10 -8.02 -15.07
CA ALA A 14 -13.64 -9.07 -14.25
C ALA A 14 -12.72 -9.40 -13.06
N LYS A 15 -13.34 -9.48 -11.87
CA LYS A 15 -12.75 -10.08 -10.67
C LYS A 15 -12.42 -11.54 -11.00
N ALA A 16 -11.15 -11.81 -11.28
CA ALA A 16 -10.63 -13.16 -11.34
C ALA A 16 -10.71 -13.80 -9.94
N GLU A 17 -11.21 -15.03 -9.91
CA GLU A 17 -11.29 -15.88 -8.73
C GLU A 17 -9.95 -15.90 -7.98
N LYS A 18 -10.01 -15.61 -6.68
CA LYS A 18 -8.89 -15.73 -5.75
C LYS A 18 -8.53 -17.21 -5.63
N LYS A 19 -7.58 -17.67 -6.45
CA LYS A 19 -6.75 -18.81 -6.07
C LYS A 19 -6.12 -18.46 -4.73
N GLU A 20 -6.28 -19.31 -3.72
CA GLU A 20 -5.63 -19.12 -2.42
C GLU A 20 -4.14 -18.90 -2.68
N PRO A 21 -3.58 -17.71 -2.35
CA PRO A 21 -2.18 -17.48 -2.58
C PRO A 21 -1.45 -18.42 -1.62
N THR A 22 -0.70 -19.38 -2.17
CA THR A 22 0.31 -20.10 -1.40
C THR A 22 1.22 -19.03 -0.80
N VAL A 23 1.06 -18.74 0.49
CA VAL A 23 1.69 -17.61 1.17
C VAL A 23 3.17 -17.92 1.30
N ARG A 24 3.93 -17.74 0.22
CA ARG A 24 5.36 -17.52 0.32
C ARG A 24 5.50 -16.18 1.00
N ARG A 25 5.65 -16.20 2.33
CA ARG A 25 6.04 -15.01 3.08
C ARG A 25 7.27 -14.46 2.36
N SER A 26 7.17 -13.22 1.88
CA SER A 26 8.30 -12.58 1.24
C SER A 26 9.43 -12.51 2.25
N LYS A 27 10.70 -12.65 1.83
CA LYS A 27 11.87 -12.39 2.71
C LYS A 27 11.74 -11.07 3.48
N PHE A 28 10.98 -10.13 2.93
CA PHE A 28 10.64 -8.87 3.58
C PHE A 28 9.86 -9.03 4.89
N ALA A 29 8.93 -9.99 4.99
CA ALA A 29 8.21 -10.29 6.23
C ALA A 29 9.12 -10.91 7.31
N GLU A 30 10.17 -11.63 6.92
CA GLU A 30 11.20 -12.11 7.86
C GLU A 30 12.12 -10.99 8.33
N ILE A 31 12.43 -10.03 7.46
CA ILE A 31 13.28 -8.88 7.78
C ILE A 31 12.52 -7.85 8.61
N TYR A 32 11.24 -7.63 8.32
CA TYR A 32 10.39 -6.63 8.94
C TYR A 32 9.14 -7.30 9.53
N PRO A 33 9.21 -7.75 10.79
CA PRO A 33 8.04 -8.29 11.47
C PRO A 33 6.95 -7.21 11.61
N GLU A 34 5.72 -7.63 11.90
CA GLU A 34 4.59 -6.71 12.09
C GLU A 34 4.85 -5.68 13.22
N ASP A 35 5.64 -6.06 14.22
CA ASP A 35 6.05 -5.18 15.32
C ASP A 35 7.15 -4.18 14.95
N ALA A 36 7.68 -4.23 13.73
CA ALA A 36 8.70 -3.28 13.29
C ALA A 36 8.12 -1.86 13.18
N ALA A 37 8.88 -0.89 13.66
CA ALA A 37 8.48 0.51 13.64
C ALA A 37 8.57 1.04 12.21
N LEU A 38 7.49 1.67 11.75
CA LEU A 38 7.40 2.29 10.44
C LEU A 38 7.37 3.80 10.61
N LYS A 39 8.26 4.50 9.92
CA LYS A 39 8.35 5.95 9.90
C LYS A 39 8.19 6.46 8.47
N VAL A 40 7.31 7.43 8.29
CA VAL A 40 7.17 8.15 7.01
C VAL A 40 8.18 9.28 6.97
N GLU A 41 9.05 9.30 5.96
CA GLU A 41 10.09 10.34 5.81
C GLU A 41 9.62 11.50 4.93
N VAL A 42 8.47 11.34 4.27
CA VAL A 42 7.86 12.36 3.42
C VAL A 42 6.75 13.11 4.17
N LYS A 43 6.75 14.45 4.04
CA LYS A 43 5.70 15.29 4.62
C LYS A 43 4.36 15.15 3.89
N GLU A 44 4.41 14.90 2.59
CA GLU A 44 3.24 14.76 1.73
C GLU A 44 3.34 13.46 0.89
N ASN A 45 2.19 12.94 0.45
CA ASN A 45 2.12 11.73 -0.36
C ASN A 45 2.75 11.97 -1.75
N PRO A 46 3.89 11.34 -2.09
CA PRO A 46 4.58 11.57 -3.37
C PRO A 46 3.84 10.92 -4.55
N LYS A 47 2.78 10.17 -4.29
CA LYS A 47 1.97 9.50 -5.32
C LYS A 47 0.94 10.47 -5.89
N LYS A 48 0.64 10.31 -7.17
CA LYS A 48 -0.36 11.08 -7.90
C LYS A 48 -1.75 10.97 -7.23
N LYS A 49 -2.36 12.10 -6.85
CA LYS A 49 -3.72 12.15 -6.30
C LYS A 49 -4.72 11.43 -7.22
N GLY A 50 -5.61 10.64 -6.62
CA GLY A 50 -6.61 9.83 -7.34
C GLY A 50 -6.07 8.55 -7.98
N SER A 51 -4.82 8.17 -7.72
CA SER A 51 -4.30 6.84 -8.06
C SER A 51 -4.49 5.86 -6.90
N ALA A 52 -4.64 4.57 -7.20
CA ALA A 52 -4.76 3.53 -6.16
C ALA A 52 -3.54 3.49 -5.20
N SER A 53 -2.35 3.87 -5.68
CA SER A 53 -1.17 3.99 -4.83
C SER A 53 -1.24 5.18 -3.86
N ASN A 54 -1.94 6.25 -4.22
CA ASN A 54 -2.14 7.40 -3.35
C ASN A 54 -3.04 6.99 -2.16
N GLU A 55 -4.16 6.33 -2.43
CA GLU A 55 -5.07 5.81 -1.39
C GLU A 55 -4.37 4.85 -0.41
N ARG A 56 -3.52 3.94 -0.92
CA ARG A 56 -2.76 3.02 -0.05
C ARG A 56 -1.70 3.74 0.77
N PHE A 57 -0.98 4.67 0.15
CA PHE A 57 0.09 5.41 0.82
C PHE A 57 -0.46 6.30 1.95
N GLU A 58 -1.71 6.76 1.86
CA GLU A 58 -2.38 7.45 2.98
C GLU A 58 -2.47 6.61 4.26
N GLY A 59 -2.51 5.27 4.13
CA GLY A 59 -2.51 4.39 5.29
C GLY A 59 -1.21 4.45 6.10
N TYR A 60 -0.08 4.85 5.50
CA TYR A 60 1.16 5.06 6.26
C TYR A 60 1.07 6.23 7.23
N PHE A 61 0.38 7.32 6.88
CA PHE A 61 0.20 8.46 7.80
C PHE A 61 -0.64 8.10 9.03
N LYS A 62 -1.39 7.00 8.97
CA LYS A 62 -2.21 6.47 10.06
C LYS A 62 -1.54 5.29 10.79
N SER A 63 -0.37 4.86 10.33
CA SER A 63 0.30 3.64 10.80
C SER A 63 1.70 3.95 11.31
N THR A 64 2.02 3.50 12.51
CA THR A 64 3.35 3.65 13.12
C THR A 64 4.16 2.35 13.11
N THR A 65 3.54 1.24 12.70
CA THR A 65 4.15 -0.08 12.61
C THR A 65 3.78 -0.78 11.32
N VAL A 66 4.56 -1.79 10.95
CA VAL A 66 4.27 -2.66 9.79
C VAL A 66 2.91 -3.34 9.95
N GLY A 67 2.60 -3.88 11.14
CA GLY A 67 1.31 -4.51 11.44
C GLY A 67 0.13 -3.56 11.29
N ALA A 68 0.26 -2.31 11.77
CA ALA A 68 -0.76 -1.28 11.59
C ALA A 68 -0.96 -0.94 10.10
N ALA A 69 0.12 -0.87 9.32
CA ALA A 69 0.04 -0.64 7.88
C ALA A 69 -0.67 -1.80 7.17
N LEU A 70 -0.34 -3.05 7.51
CA LEU A 70 -1.02 -4.23 6.98
C LEU A 70 -2.51 -4.26 7.33
N ALA A 71 -2.86 -3.90 8.58
CA ALA A 71 -4.25 -3.80 9.02
C ALA A 71 -5.04 -2.72 8.25
N ASN A 72 -4.36 -1.66 7.81
CA ASN A 72 -4.92 -0.62 6.94
C ASN A 72 -4.99 -1.02 5.45
N GLY A 73 -4.70 -2.29 5.12
CA GLY A 73 -4.82 -2.83 3.76
C GLY A 73 -3.59 -2.61 2.88
N LEU A 74 -2.46 -2.17 3.45
CA LEU A 74 -1.19 -2.19 2.76
C LEU A 74 -0.63 -3.61 2.70
N THR A 75 0.27 -3.85 1.77
CA THR A 75 0.95 -5.13 1.64
C THR A 75 2.43 -4.99 1.92
N TYR A 76 3.10 -6.10 2.27
CA TYR A 76 4.56 -6.14 2.36
C TYR A 76 5.26 -5.70 1.07
N GLN A 77 4.62 -5.86 -0.09
CA GLN A 77 5.16 -5.39 -1.35
C GLN A 77 5.12 -3.87 -1.47
N ASP A 78 4.04 -3.22 -1.00
CA ASP A 78 3.97 -1.76 -0.93
C ASP A 78 5.06 -1.22 0.01
N ILE A 79 5.21 -1.83 1.19
CA ILE A 79 6.24 -1.46 2.18
C ILE A 79 7.64 -1.60 1.56
N ALA A 80 7.94 -2.73 0.93
CA ALA A 80 9.24 -2.94 0.29
C ALA A 80 9.54 -1.93 -0.82
N TYR A 81 8.52 -1.61 -1.63
CA TYR A 81 8.64 -0.62 -2.69
C TYR A 81 8.91 0.78 -2.13
N ASP A 82 8.18 1.19 -1.10
CA ASP A 82 8.30 2.53 -0.52
C ASP A 82 9.57 2.69 0.34
N VAL A 83 10.04 1.61 0.99
CA VAL A 83 11.37 1.56 1.63
C VAL A 83 12.48 1.71 0.58
N GLY A 84 12.40 0.98 -0.54
CA GLY A 84 13.39 1.09 -1.62
C GLY A 84 13.41 2.46 -2.29
N ARG A 85 12.32 3.23 -2.20
CA ARG A 85 12.19 4.61 -2.68
C ARG A 85 12.51 5.66 -1.60
N GLN A 86 12.87 5.24 -0.40
CA GLN A 86 13.14 6.12 0.76
C GLN A 86 11.96 7.04 1.11
N PHE A 87 10.72 6.63 0.79
CA PHE A 87 9.52 7.36 1.23
C PHE A 87 9.17 7.04 2.68
N ILE A 88 9.51 5.83 3.10
CA ILE A 88 9.37 5.34 4.46
C ILE A 88 10.65 4.64 4.90
N THR A 89 10.87 4.60 6.20
CA THR A 89 11.93 3.81 6.84
C THR A 89 11.25 2.80 7.77
N VAL A 90 11.73 1.56 7.77
CA VAL A 90 11.29 0.55 8.73
C VAL A 90 12.47 0.18 9.62
N SER A 91 12.35 0.45 10.91
CA SER A 91 13.34 0.07 11.91
C SER A 91 12.92 -1.25 12.53
N LYS A 92 13.85 -2.22 12.54
CA LYS A 92 13.69 -3.39 13.42
C LYS A 92 13.59 -2.87 14.84
N LYS A 93 12.50 -3.19 15.52
CA LYS A 93 12.42 -2.99 16.96
C LYS A 93 13.48 -3.92 17.56
N ALA A 94 14.47 -3.35 18.25
CA ALA A 94 15.36 -4.14 19.09
C ALA A 94 14.47 -4.82 20.14
N ALA A 95 14.57 -6.14 20.21
CA ALA A 95 13.90 -6.93 21.24
C ALA A 95 14.35 -6.47 22.64
#